data_AF-A0A837AAQ4-F1
#
_entry.id   AF-A0A837AAQ4-F1
#
_cell.length_a   1.000
_cell.length_b   1.000
_cell.length_c   1.000
_cell.angle_alpha   90.00
_cell.angle_beta   90.00
_cell.angle_gamma   90.00
#
_symmetry.space_group_name_H-M   'P 1'
#
loop_
_entity.id
_entity.type
_entity.pdbx_description
1 polymer ?
#
loop_
_entity_poly.entity_id
_entity_poly.type
_entity_poly.pdbx_seq_one_letter_code
_entity_poly.pdbx_strand_id
1 'polypeptide(L)'
;MNSMTKNKLFGLADDRTDVWATPQDFFEKLDRVFNFDLDVCALPENAKCERYFTPEIDGLKQEWTGTCWMNPPYGKEIIDWVAKAAETASKGHTVVALVP
;
A
#
# COMPACT_ATOMS: atom_id res chain seq x y z
N MET A 1 -18.43 -13.77 39.03
CA MET A 1 -17.04 -13.89 38.57
C MET A 1 -16.97 -13.41 37.13
N ASN A 2 -16.01 -12.54 36.86
CA ASN A 2 -16.03 -11.55 35.80
C ASN A 2 -16.06 -12.11 34.38
N SER A 3 -16.83 -11.40 33.56
CA SER A 3 -16.80 -11.33 32.11
C SER A 3 -15.37 -11.30 31.57
N MET A 4 -15.04 -12.22 30.68
CA MET A 4 -14.03 -11.99 29.65
C MET A 4 -14.73 -11.99 28.30
N THR A 5 -15.19 -10.80 27.93
CA THR A 5 -15.57 -10.43 26.58
C THR A 5 -14.45 -10.87 25.64
N LYS A 6 -14.69 -11.90 24.82
CA LYS A 6 -13.84 -12.21 23.67
C LYS A 6 -13.89 -10.99 22.76
N ASN A 7 -12.87 -10.14 22.84
CA ASN A 7 -12.57 -9.17 21.80
C ASN A 7 -12.34 -9.97 20.52
N LYS A 8 -13.41 -10.11 19.71
CA LYS A 8 -13.29 -10.40 18.28
C LYS A 8 -12.53 -9.20 17.71
N LEU A 9 -11.19 -9.32 17.69
CA LEU A 9 -10.38 -8.51 16.78
C LEU A 9 -10.96 -8.75 15.39
N PHE A 10 -11.36 -7.66 14.74
CA PHE A 10 -11.71 -7.67 13.34
C PHE A 10 -10.55 -8.32 12.55
N GLY A 11 -10.83 -9.39 11.81
CA GLY A 11 -10.04 -9.66 10.60
C GLY A 11 -9.44 -11.05 10.37
N LEU A 12 -9.75 -12.09 11.15
CA LEU A 12 -9.35 -13.45 10.79
C LEU A 12 -10.41 -14.10 9.90
N ALA A 13 -10.27 -13.93 8.59
CA ALA A 13 -10.94 -14.77 7.59
C ALA A 13 -9.85 -15.32 6.66
N ASP A 14 -9.75 -16.66 6.60
CA ASP A 14 -8.69 -17.41 5.90
C ASP A 14 -8.74 -17.26 4.36
N ASP A 15 -9.80 -16.64 3.82
CA ASP A 15 -10.05 -16.45 2.37
C ASP A 15 -10.07 -14.96 1.95
N ARG A 16 -9.39 -14.07 2.69
CA ARG A 16 -9.30 -12.67 2.26
C ARG A 16 -8.32 -12.55 1.10
N THR A 17 -8.80 -12.07 -0.05
CA THR A 17 -7.92 -11.42 -1.02
C THR A 17 -7.44 -10.13 -0.38
N ASP A 18 -6.31 -10.17 0.32
CA ASP A 18 -5.71 -8.99 0.96
C ASP A 18 -5.25 -7.94 -0.07
N VAL A 19 -5.32 -8.28 -1.36
CA VAL A 19 -5.04 -7.41 -2.50
C VAL A 19 -6.33 -6.75 -2.99
N TRP A 20 -6.41 -5.43 -2.84
CA TRP A 20 -7.52 -4.61 -3.32
C TRP A 20 -7.01 -3.64 -4.39
N ALA A 21 -7.48 -3.77 -5.63
CA ALA A 21 -7.13 -2.82 -6.67
C ALA A 21 -7.80 -1.46 -6.42
N THR A 22 -7.04 -0.37 -6.61
CA THR A 22 -7.61 0.98 -6.53
C THR A 22 -8.51 1.24 -7.75
N PRO A 23 -9.77 1.69 -7.57
CA PRO A 23 -10.61 2.13 -8.69
C PRO A 23 -9.89 3.17 -9.54
N GLN A 24 -9.94 3.01 -10.86
CA GLN A 24 -9.14 3.82 -11.78
C GLN A 24 -9.48 5.32 -11.68
N ASP A 25 -10.77 5.65 -11.60
CA ASP A 25 -11.23 7.03 -11.50
C ASP A 25 -10.78 7.72 -10.19
N PHE A 26 -10.64 6.94 -9.12
CA PHE A 26 -10.15 7.43 -7.83
C PHE A 26 -8.65 7.70 -7.89
N PHE A 27 -7.88 6.76 -8.43
CA PHE A 27 -6.44 6.95 -8.65
C PHE A 27 -6.17 8.19 -9.50
N GLU A 28 -6.86 8.34 -10.64
CA GLU A 28 -6.67 9.48 -11.56
C GLU A 28 -6.92 10.84 -10.93
N LYS A 29 -7.82 10.95 -9.94
CA LYS A 29 -8.05 12.22 -9.22
C LYS A 29 -6.83 12.62 -8.40
N LEU A 30 -6.15 11.65 -7.80
CA LEU A 30 -4.93 11.87 -7.01
C LEU A 30 -3.73 12.06 -7.94
N ASP A 31 -3.65 11.28 -9.01
CA ASP A 31 -2.57 11.37 -9.99
C ASP A 31 -2.51 12.75 -10.65
N ARG A 32 -3.65 13.38 -10.93
CA ARG A 32 -3.69 14.78 -11.41
C ARG A 32 -3.09 15.81 -10.44
N VAL A 33 -3.00 15.48 -9.15
CA VAL A 33 -2.45 16.37 -8.11
C VAL A 33 -0.98 16.06 -7.85
N PHE A 34 -0.65 14.77 -7.73
CA PHE A 34 0.67 14.32 -7.27
C PHE A 34 1.59 13.87 -8.40
N ASN A 35 1.04 13.51 -9.56
CA ASN A 35 1.74 13.01 -10.75
C ASN A 35 2.67 11.83 -10.38
N PHE A 36 2.06 10.66 -10.16
CA PHE A 36 2.77 9.49 -9.63
C PHE A 36 3.74 8.90 -10.65
N ASP A 37 4.94 8.57 -10.16
CA ASP A 37 6.01 7.97 -10.96
C ASP A 37 6.17 6.46 -10.72
N LEU A 38 5.78 5.99 -9.53
CA LEU A 38 6.06 4.65 -9.03
C LEU A 38 4.88 4.07 -8.24
N ASP A 39 4.46 2.86 -8.56
CA ASP A 39 3.50 2.07 -7.78
C ASP A 39 4.25 0.99 -6.99
N VAL A 40 4.35 1.15 -5.67
CA VAL A 40 5.33 0.38 -4.87
C VAL A 40 4.87 -1.03 -4.51
N CYS A 41 3.61 -1.38 -4.80
CA CYS A 41 3.01 -2.67 -4.45
C CYS A 41 1.83 -3.01 -5.37
N ALA A 42 2.14 -3.49 -6.57
CA ALA A 42 1.15 -3.80 -7.59
C ALA A 42 1.32 -5.19 -8.21
N LEU A 43 0.31 -5.63 -8.92
CA LEU A 43 0.35 -6.72 -9.89
C LEU A 43 0.35 -6.12 -11.31
N PRO A 44 0.91 -6.82 -12.31
CA PRO A 44 0.92 -6.32 -13.70
C PRO A 44 -0.47 -5.89 -14.22
N GLU A 45 -1.53 -6.58 -13.79
CA GLU A 45 -2.91 -6.31 -14.19
C GLU A 45 -3.57 -5.13 -13.45
N ASN A 46 -2.99 -4.65 -12.34
CA ASN A 46 -3.59 -3.60 -11.52
C ASN A 46 -2.68 -2.39 -11.26
N ALA A 47 -1.46 -2.42 -11.77
CA ALA A 47 -0.47 -1.35 -11.65
C ALA A 47 -1.03 -0.01 -12.12
N LYS A 48 -0.74 1.04 -11.35
CA LYS A 48 -1.20 2.40 -11.63
C LYS A 48 -0.15 3.30 -12.27
N CYS A 49 1.11 2.87 -12.23
CA CYS A 49 2.25 3.56 -12.83
C CYS A 49 2.99 2.60 -13.77
N GLU A 50 3.71 3.15 -14.76
CA GLU A 50 4.57 2.33 -15.65
C GLU A 50 5.71 1.65 -14.88
N ARG A 51 6.26 2.34 -13.87
CA ARG A 51 7.18 1.73 -12.90
C ARG A 51 6.39 1.17 -11.74
N TYR A 52 6.55 -0.10 -11.46
CA TYR A 52 5.92 -0.74 -10.32
C TYR A 52 6.72 -1.92 -9.79
N PHE A 53 6.46 -2.30 -8.54
CA PHE A 53 7.03 -3.48 -7.92
C PHE A 53 5.98 -4.57 -7.73
N THR A 54 6.29 -5.77 -8.20
CA THR A 54 5.48 -6.96 -8.00
C THR A 54 5.86 -7.69 -6.71
N PRO A 55 5.03 -8.64 -6.22
CA PRO A 55 5.40 -9.47 -5.07
C PRO A 55 6.75 -10.18 -5.24
N GLU A 56 7.12 -10.57 -6.45
CA GLU A 56 8.42 -11.21 -6.74
C GLU A 56 9.61 -10.24 -6.60
N ILE A 57 9.39 -8.95 -6.87
CA ILE A 57 10.40 -7.89 -6.73
C ILE A 57 10.52 -7.44 -5.26
N ASP A 58 9.47 -7.60 -4.47
CA ASP A 58 9.38 -7.20 -3.07
C ASP A 58 9.64 -5.70 -2.86
N GLY A 59 8.58 -4.91 -2.97
CA GLY A 59 8.64 -3.44 -2.88
C GLY A 59 9.25 -2.92 -1.57
N LEU A 60 9.16 -3.63 -0.45
CA LEU A 60 9.76 -3.19 0.83
C LEU A 60 11.29 -3.20 0.78
N LYS A 61 11.87 -4.07 -0.06
CA LYS A 61 13.32 -4.18 -0.25
C LYS A 61 13.88 -3.21 -1.30
N GLN A 62 13.02 -2.54 -2.05
CA GLN A 62 13.44 -1.62 -3.10
C GLN A 62 13.66 -0.19 -2.57
N GLU A 63 14.39 0.59 -3.35
CA GLU A 63 14.45 2.04 -3.18
C GLU A 63 13.24 2.69 -3.85
N TRP A 64 12.55 3.57 -3.13
CA TRP A 64 11.40 4.31 -3.64
C TRP A 64 11.84 5.72 -3.99
N THR A 65 11.66 6.12 -5.25
CA THR A 65 12.13 7.41 -5.76
C THR A 65 11.05 8.12 -6.58
N GLY A 66 10.97 9.44 -6.41
CA GLY A 66 9.97 10.29 -7.07
C GLY A 66 8.69 10.45 -6.24
N THR A 67 7.54 10.50 -6.91
CA THR A 67 6.22 10.47 -6.29
C THR A 67 5.64 9.06 -6.34
N CYS A 68 5.47 8.44 -5.18
CA CYS A 68 5.09 7.04 -5.03
C CYS A 68 3.62 6.90 -4.63
N TRP A 69 2.91 6.00 -5.31
CA TRP A 69 1.62 5.47 -4.90
C TRP A 69 1.82 4.19 -4.09
N MET A 70 1.19 4.11 -2.91
CA MET A 70 1.28 2.95 -2.01
C MET A 70 -0.13 2.49 -1.61
N ASN A 71 -0.56 1.37 -2.17
CA ASN A 71 -1.79 0.68 -1.80
C ASN A 71 -1.45 -0.78 -1.44
N PRO A 72 -0.85 -1.02 -0.26
CA PRO A 72 -0.27 -2.31 0.07
C PRO A 72 -1.37 -3.33 0.38
N PRO A 73 -1.06 -4.64 0.31
CA PRO A 73 -1.96 -5.66 0.82
C PRO A 73 -2.36 -5.36 2.26
N TYR A 74 -3.65 -5.42 2.55
CA TYR A 74 -4.13 -5.08 3.88
C TYR A 74 -3.91 -6.24 4.84
N GLY A 75 -3.15 -6.01 5.92
CA GLY A 75 -2.82 -7.07 6.85
C GLY A 75 -1.74 -6.69 7.83
N LYS A 76 -1.00 -7.71 8.30
CA LYS A 76 -0.01 -7.56 9.37
C LYS A 76 1.17 -6.67 8.97
N GLU A 77 1.52 -6.64 7.69
CA GLU A 77 2.70 -5.94 7.18
C GLU A 77 2.45 -4.46 6.86
N ILE A 78 1.22 -3.94 7.02
CA ILE A 78 0.91 -2.50 6.78
C ILE A 78 1.89 -1.60 7.56
N ILE A 79 2.26 -1.99 8.77
CA ILE A 79 3.18 -1.23 9.63
C ILE A 79 4.54 -1.03 8.93
N ASP A 80 5.04 -2.06 8.26
CA ASP A 80 6.32 -2.01 7.55
C ASP A 80 6.23 -1.11 6.31
N TRP A 81 5.11 -1.16 5.58
CA TRP A 81 4.84 -0.25 4.45
C TRP A 81 4.77 1.22 4.88
N VAL A 82 4.08 1.51 5.99
CA VAL A 82 3.99 2.88 6.53
C VAL A 82 5.34 3.36 7.03
N ALA A 83 6.12 2.50 7.70
CA ALA A 83 7.48 2.83 8.13
C ALA A 83 8.39 3.15 6.93
N LYS A 84 8.30 2.33 5.87
CA LYS A 84 9.02 2.55 4.61
C LYS A 84 8.60 3.84 3.91
N ALA A 85 7.30 4.16 3.89
CA ALA A 85 6.79 5.41 3.35
C ALA A 85 7.36 6.63 4.08
N ALA A 86 7.40 6.59 5.42
CA ALA A 86 7.99 7.66 6.23
C ALA A 86 9.51 7.80 6.00
N GLU A 87 10.24 6.70 5.91
CA GLU A 87 11.66 6.70 5.56
C GLU A 87 11.89 7.36 4.18
N THR A 88 11.13 6.93 3.16
CA THR A 88 11.19 7.46 1.80
C THR A 88 10.88 8.96 1.76
N ALA A 89 9.84 9.41 2.47
CA ALA A 89 9.49 10.82 2.56
C ALA A 89 10.60 11.65 3.22
N SER A 90 11.27 11.12 4.25
CA SER A 90 12.39 11.79 4.91
C SER A 90 13.61 12.02 4.01
N LYS A 91 13.71 11.27 2.90
CA LYS A 91 14.77 11.40 1.88
C LYS A 91 14.42 12.38 0.76
N GLY A 92 13.29 13.09 0.86
CA GLY A 92 12.87 14.10 -0.12
C GLY A 92 12.00 13.57 -1.25
N HIS A 93 11.44 12.37 -1.11
CA HIS A 93 10.44 11.81 -2.03
C HIS A 93 9.02 12.04 -1.53
N THR A 94 8.03 11.90 -2.41
CA THR A 94 6.61 12.00 -2.02
C THR A 94 6.01 10.60 -1.98
N VAL A 95 5.25 10.27 -0.93
CA VAL A 95 4.48 9.02 -0.86
C VAL A 95 3.04 9.34 -0.52
N VAL A 96 2.11 8.85 -1.34
CA VAL A 96 0.68 8.90 -1.06
C VAL A 96 0.21 7.48 -0.80
N ALA A 97 -0.34 7.28 0.39
CA ALA A 97 -0.72 5.97 0.91
C ALA A 97 -2.24 5.84 1.00
N LEU A 98 -2.78 4.76 0.45
CA LEU A 98 -4.16 4.32 0.70
C LEU A 98 -4.14 3.20 1.74
N VAL A 99 -4.52 3.53 2.97
CA VAL A 99 -4.53 2.62 4.12
C VAL A 99 -5.92 2.58 4.79
N PRO A 100 -6.30 1.48 5.47
CA PRO A 100 -7.58 1.35 6.19
C PRO A 100 -7.75 2.28 7.40
#